data_AF-A0A068V7U7-F1
#
_entry.id   AF-A0A068V7U7-F1
#
_cell.length_a   1.000
_cell.length_b   1.000
_cell.length_c   1.000
_cell.angle_alpha   90.00
_cell.angle_beta   90.00
_cell.angle_gamma   90.00
#
_symmetry.space_group_name_H-M   'P 1'
#
loop_
_entity.id
_entity.type
_entity.pdbx_description
1 polymer ?
#
loop_
_entity_poly.entity_id
_entity_poly.type
_entity_poly.pdbx_seq_one_letter_code
_entity_poly.pdbx_strand_id
1 'polypeptide(L)'
;MAAKSHIPTLFLSLLFSISTTTHSYILVPQPQSQPCKEPVFFFHNILYKGNNRNNATSAIVGAPDWGTRTALAPPFNFGDGRFR
;
A
#
# COMPACT_ATOMS: atom_id res chain seq x y z
N MET A 1 -40.78 -4.53 62.84
CA MET A 1 -39.97 -4.07 61.68
C MET A 1 -39.95 -5.20 60.65
N ALA A 2 -40.67 -5.06 59.54
CA ALA A 2 -40.76 -6.10 58.51
C ALA A 2 -39.52 -6.04 57.61
N ALA A 3 -38.67 -7.07 57.65
CA ALA A 3 -37.54 -7.21 56.74
C ALA A 3 -38.08 -7.51 55.34
N LYS A 4 -37.95 -6.56 54.41
CA LYS A 4 -38.29 -6.78 53.00
C LYS A 4 -37.25 -7.73 52.41
N SER A 5 -37.73 -8.81 51.78
CA SER A 5 -36.86 -9.77 51.10
C SER A 5 -36.19 -9.09 49.91
N HIS A 6 -34.88 -8.89 50.00
CA HIS A 6 -34.05 -8.31 48.93
C HIS A 6 -33.52 -9.37 47.95
N ILE A 7 -33.90 -10.64 48.15
CA ILE A 7 -33.52 -11.79 47.33
C ILE A 7 -33.85 -11.60 45.84
N PRO A 8 -35.06 -11.15 45.42
CA PRO A 8 -35.36 -11.01 43.99
C PRO A 8 -34.55 -9.88 43.34
N THR A 9 -34.23 -8.83 44.10
CA THR A 9 -33.43 -7.70 43.62
C THR A 9 -31.97 -8.11 43.40
N LEU A 10 -31.41 -8.89 44.33
CA LEU A 10 -30.07 -9.46 44.19
C LEU A 10 -30.00 -10.46 43.04
N PHE A 11 -31.00 -11.32 42.89
CA PHE A 11 -31.08 -12.27 41.79
C PHE A 11 -31.16 -11.58 40.42
N LEU A 12 -31.98 -10.53 40.30
CA LEU A 12 -32.08 -9.75 39.07
C LEU A 12 -30.79 -9.00 38.74
N SER A 13 -30.09 -8.48 39.77
CA SER A 13 -28.78 -7.84 39.58
C SER A 13 -27.72 -8.82 39.09
N LEU A 14 -27.76 -10.07 39.58
CA LEU A 14 -26.87 -11.13 39.16
C LEU A 14 -27.11 -11.52 37.70
N LEU A 15 -28.38 -11.63 37.28
CA LEU A 15 -28.74 -11.93 35.88
C LEU A 15 -28.27 -10.83 34.91
N PHE A 16 -28.33 -9.56 35.34
CA PHE A 16 -27.88 -8.44 34.52
C PHE A 16 -26.35 -8.44 34.33
N SER A 17 -25.58 -8.85 35.35
CA SER A 17 -24.12 -8.95 35.28
C SER A 17 -23.61 -10.03 34.31
N ILE A 18 -24.39 -11.08 34.04
CA ILE A 18 -23.97 -12.19 33.16
C ILE A 18 -24.23 -11.84 31.67
N SER A 19 -25.02 -10.80 31.39
CA SER A 19 -25.46 -10.47 30.03
C SER A 19 -24.43 -9.70 29.18
N THR A 20 -23.26 -9.35 29.73
CA THR A 20 -22.20 -8.71 28.93
C THR A 20 -21.26 -9.76 28.34
N THR A 21 -21.77 -10.58 27.42
CA THR A 21 -20.89 -11.25 26.46
C THR A 21 -20.46 -10.20 25.44
N THR A 22 -19.38 -9.47 25.74
CA THR A 22 -18.64 -8.78 24.68
C THR A 22 -18.16 -9.89 23.75
N HIS A 23 -18.82 -10.03 22.60
CA HIS A 23 -18.25 -10.74 21.47
C HIS A 23 -17.02 -9.90 21.10
N SER A 24 -15.89 -10.18 21.74
CA SER A 24 -14.61 -9.87 21.16
C SER A 24 -14.59 -10.72 19.89
N TYR A 25 -15.09 -10.13 18.79
CA TYR A 25 -14.43 -10.36 17.54
C TYR A 25 -12.98 -10.01 17.87
N ILE A 26 -12.21 -11.04 18.17
CA ILE A 26 -10.77 -10.91 18.16
C ILE A 26 -10.56 -10.31 16.78
N LEU A 27 -10.13 -9.04 16.74
CA LEU A 27 -9.43 -8.49 15.60
C LEU A 27 -8.18 -9.35 15.52
N VAL A 28 -8.33 -10.60 15.10
CA VAL A 28 -7.24 -11.41 14.61
C VAL A 28 -6.79 -10.54 13.45
N PRO A 29 -5.63 -9.87 13.54
CA PRO A 29 -5.11 -9.17 12.38
C PRO A 29 -5.07 -10.25 11.33
N GLN A 30 -5.94 -10.12 10.32
CA GLN A 30 -6.05 -11.11 9.27
C GLN A 30 -4.62 -11.36 8.82
N PRO A 31 -4.07 -12.58 8.94
CA PRO A 31 -2.66 -12.81 8.69
C PRO A 31 -2.39 -12.22 7.33
N GLN A 32 -1.55 -11.18 7.28
CA GLN A 32 -1.31 -10.45 6.04
C GLN A 32 -0.99 -11.51 5.00
N SER A 33 -1.76 -11.54 3.91
CA SER A 33 -1.67 -12.60 2.92
C SER A 33 -0.21 -12.71 2.50
N GLN A 34 0.45 -13.79 2.92
CA GLN A 34 1.84 -13.99 2.57
C GLN A 34 1.89 -14.33 1.07
N PRO A 35 2.86 -13.78 0.33
CA PRO A 35 2.99 -14.11 -1.08
C PRO A 35 3.21 -15.63 -1.21
N CYS A 36 2.41 -16.30 -2.06
CA CYS A 36 2.56 -17.74 -2.30
C CYS A 36 3.92 -18.08 -2.95
N LYS A 37 4.58 -17.08 -3.54
CA LYS A 37 5.93 -17.15 -4.09
C LYS A 37 6.52 -15.76 -4.19
N GLU A 38 7.81 -15.63 -3.91
CA GLU A 38 8.57 -14.39 -4.04
C GLU A 38 9.61 -14.55 -5.16
N PRO A 39 9.28 -14.16 -6.40
CA PRO A 39 10.26 -14.23 -7.47
C PRO A 39 11.25 -13.07 -7.37
N VAL A 40 12.53 -13.37 -7.56
CA VAL A 40 13.63 -12.39 -7.56
C VAL A 40 14.13 -12.21 -8.99
N PHE A 41 14.17 -10.96 -9.47
CA PHE A 41 14.59 -10.63 -10.83
C PHE A 41 15.58 -9.47 -10.85
N PHE A 42 16.39 -9.44 -11.92
CA PHE A 42 17.23 -8.30 -12.26
C PHE A 42 16.67 -7.63 -13.51
N PHE A 43 16.37 -6.33 -13.40
CA PHE A 43 15.89 -5.53 -14.52
C PHE A 43 17.06 -4.77 -15.12
N HIS A 44 17.32 -5.00 -16.41
CA HIS A 44 18.37 -4.31 -17.15
C HIS A 44 17.79 -3.10 -17.88
N ASN A 45 18.39 -1.93 -17.63
CA ASN A 45 18.06 -0.72 -18.35
C ASN A 45 19.34 -0.06 -18.90
N ILE A 46 19.43 0.08 -20.22
CA ILE A 46 20.49 0.78 -20.92
C ILE A 46 19.87 2.04 -21.56
N LEU A 47 20.17 3.19 -20.99
CA LEU A 47 19.63 4.46 -21.46
C LEU A 47 20.20 4.84 -22.83
N TYR A 48 19.34 5.28 -23.75
CA TYR A 48 19.77 5.88 -25.01
C TYR A 48 20.48 7.22 -24.77
N LYS A 49 21.72 7.33 -25.26
CA LYS A 49 22.59 8.51 -25.16
C LYS A 49 22.99 9.07 -26.52
N GLY A 50 22.20 8.76 -27.55
CA GLY A 50 22.38 9.32 -28.89
C GLY A 50 23.13 8.43 -29.88
N ASN A 51 24.15 7.70 -29.43
CA ASN A 51 24.98 6.87 -30.32
C ASN A 51 24.88 5.36 -30.05
N ASN A 52 24.06 4.93 -29.10
CA ASN A 52 23.91 3.53 -28.69
C ASN A 52 22.54 2.94 -29.06
N ARG A 53 21.95 3.36 -30.19
CA ARG A 53 20.60 2.93 -30.62
C ARG A 53 20.42 1.41 -30.59
N ASN A 54 21.44 0.66 -31.02
CA ASN A 54 21.37 -0.81 -31.11
C ASN A 54 21.50 -1.52 -29.75
N ASN A 55 21.92 -0.81 -28.69
CA ASN A 55 22.13 -1.39 -27.35
C ASN A 55 21.19 -0.78 -26.29
N ALA A 56 20.52 0.34 -26.60
CA ALA A 56 19.62 0.98 -25.67
C ALA A 56 18.35 0.15 -25.46
N THR A 57 17.91 0.02 -24.21
CA THR A 57 16.63 -0.60 -23.83
C THR A 57 15.62 0.42 -23.30
N SER A 58 16.00 1.69 -23.16
CA SER A 58 15.09 2.80 -22.84
C SER A 58 15.56 4.14 -23.43
N ALA A 59 14.67 5.15 -23.42
CA ALA A 59 14.98 6.52 -23.84
C ALA A 59 14.16 7.54 -23.01
N ILE A 60 14.69 8.74 -22.80
CA ILE A 60 13.95 9.85 -22.18
C ILE A 60 13.04 10.46 -23.24
N VAL A 61 11.73 10.55 -23.00
CA VAL A 61 10.77 11.09 -23.99
C VAL A 61 10.46 12.59 -23.80
N GLY A 62 10.75 13.15 -22.62
CA GLY A 62 10.63 14.59 -22.34
C GLY A 62 11.51 15.02 -21.17
N ALA A 63 11.80 16.31 -21.07
CA ALA A 63 12.57 16.91 -19.99
C ALA A 63 11.68 17.75 -19.06
N PRO A 64 11.91 17.71 -17.73
CA PRO A 64 11.25 18.61 -16.80
C PRO A 64 11.72 20.05 -17.02
N ASP A 65 10.91 21.02 -16.58
CA ASP A 65 11.13 22.45 -16.80
C ASP A 65 12.47 23.00 -16.30
N TRP A 66 12.99 22.41 -15.22
CA TRP A 66 14.28 22.75 -14.62
C TRP A 66 15.43 21.88 -15.14
N GLY A 67 15.14 20.84 -15.92
CA GLY A 67 16.13 19.92 -16.46
C GLY A 67 16.76 20.44 -17.76
N THR A 68 18.06 20.22 -17.92
CA THR A 68 18.72 20.48 -19.21
C THR A 68 18.08 19.60 -20.28
N ARG A 69 17.50 20.24 -21.30
CA ARG A 69 17.09 19.55 -22.53
C ARG A 69 18.33 18.99 -23.18
N THR A 70 18.65 17.74 -22.84
CA THR A 70 19.61 16.99 -23.60
C THR A 70 18.90 16.67 -24.90
N ALA A 71 19.27 17.34 -25.98
CA ALA A 71 18.85 16.93 -27.31
C ALA A 71 19.43 15.52 -27.52
N LEU A 72 18.64 14.47 -27.21
CA LEU A 72 19.09 13.10 -27.45
C LEU A 72 19.20 12.95 -28.96
N ALA A 73 20.33 12.37 -29.38
CA ALA A 73 20.85 12.58 -30.71
C ALA A 73 19.85 12.25 -31.85
N PRO A 74 20.07 12.84 -33.03
CA PRO A 74 19.30 12.52 -34.23
C PRO A 74 19.19 11.00 -34.46
N PRO A 75 18.08 10.51 -35.05
CA PRO A 75 17.04 11.26 -35.75
C PRO A 75 15.76 11.51 -34.95
N PHE A 76 15.64 11.02 -33.71
CA PHE A 76 14.33 10.94 -33.04
C PHE A 76 14.07 11.99 -31.96
N ASN A 77 15.05 12.84 -31.63
CA ASN A 77 14.92 14.00 -30.72
C ASN A 77 14.13 13.73 -29.43
N PHE A 78 14.18 12.50 -28.91
CA PHE A 78 13.48 12.14 -27.69
C PHE A 78 14.04 12.99 -26.52
N GLY A 79 13.17 13.46 -25.61
CA GLY A 79 13.61 14.28 -24.47
C GLY A 79 13.56 15.79 -24.69
N ASP A 80 13.28 16.25 -25.91
CA ASP A 80 13.09 17.67 -26.22
C ASP A 80 11.71 18.20 -25.76
N GLY A 81 10.73 17.30 -25.62
CA GLY A 81 9.39 17.64 -25.15
C GLY A 81 9.39 18.22 -23.74
N ARG A 82 8.73 19.37 -23.56
CA ARG A 82 8.40 19.94 -22.24
C ARG A 82 7.19 19.20 -21.68
N PHE A 83 7.27 18.67 -20.47
CA PHE A 83 6.07 18.30 -19.74
C PHE A 83 5.38 19.60 -19.27
N ARG A 84 4.27 19.97 -19.90
CA ARG A 84 3.41 21.06 -19.44
C ARG A 84 2.41 20.56 -18.41
#